data_AF-A0A512C533-F1
#
_entry.id   AF-A0A512C533-F1
#
_cell.length_a   1.000
_cell.length_b   1.000
_cell.length_c   1.000
_cell.angle_alpha   90.00
_cell.angle_beta   90.00
_cell.angle_gamma   90.00
#
_symmetry.space_group_name_H-M   'P 1'
#
loop_
_entity.id
_entity.type
_entity.pdbx_description
1 polymer ?
#
loop_
_entity_poly.entity_id
_entity_poly.type
_entity_poly.pdbx_seq_one_letter_code
_entity_poly.pdbx_strand_id
1 'polypeptide(L)' 'MAGKTPEETDRLINEAISTGNAEAAAQLYEPDGVLALPGQPEARGREAIRQALSSS' A
#
# COMPACT_ATOMS: atom_id res chain seq x y z
N MET A 1 -4.11 -15.08 16.28
CA MET A 1 -3.53 -14.44 15.09
C MET A 1 -3.07 -13.08 15.54
N ALA A 2 -1.75 -12.84 15.60
CA ALA A 2 -1.24 -11.53 16.01
C ALA A 2 -1.68 -10.52 14.96
N GLY A 3 -2.66 -9.69 15.29
CA GLY A 3 -3.02 -8.55 14.45
C GLY A 3 -1.76 -7.70 14.34
N LYS A 4 -1.25 -7.56 13.12
CA LYS A 4 -0.12 -6.66 12.84
C LYS A 4 -0.47 -5.31 13.46
N THR A 5 0.42 -4.77 14.28
CA THR A 5 0.24 -3.42 14.80
C THR A 5 0.25 -2.43 13.63
N PRO A 6 -0.33 -1.24 13.79
CA PRO A 6 -0.24 -0.21 12.76
C PRO A 6 1.22 0.08 12.36
N GLU A 7 2.16 0.06 13.32
CA GLU A 7 3.59 0.25 13.08
C GLU A 7 4.22 -0.86 12.24
N GLU A 8 3.88 -2.13 12.50
CA GLU A 8 4.33 -3.26 11.70
C GLU A 8 3.78 -3.20 10.27
N THR A 9 2.53 -2.74 10.13
CA THR A 9 1.88 -2.58 8.82
C THR A 9 2.56 -1.48 8.01
N ASP A 10 2.86 -0.35 8.63
CA ASP A 10 3.58 0.76 8.00
C ASP A 10 4.97 0.33 7.52
N ARG A 11 5.70 -0.40 8.38
CA ARG A 11 7.01 -0.97 8.03
C ARG A 11 6.93 -1.89 6.82
N LEU A 12 5.96 -2.80 6.80
CA LEU A 12 5.78 -3.76 5.69
C LEU A 12 5.41 -3.05 4.38
N ILE A 13 4.57 -2.01 4.43
CA ILE A 13 4.22 -1.20 3.26
C ILE A 13 5.48 -0.50 2.73
N ASN A 14 6.25 0.15 3.61
CA ASN A 14 7.45 0.87 3.21
C ASN A 14 8.52 -0.07 2.63
N GLU A 15 8.66 -1.28 3.18
CA GLU A 15 9.58 -2.30 2.67
C GLU A 15 9.12 -2.84 1.30
N ALA A 16 7.82 -3.05 1.10
CA ALA A 16 7.25 -3.46 -0.17
C ALA A 16 7.42 -2.39 -1.26
N ILE A 17 7.22 -1.11 -0.92
CA ILE A 17 7.48 0.01 -1.84
C ILE A 17 8.98 0.08 -2.17
N SER A 18 9.86 0.00 -1.17
CA SER A 18 11.32 0.07 -1.34
C SER A 18 11.89 -1.08 -2.19
N THR A 19 11.21 -2.23 -2.21
CA THR A 19 11.59 -3.39 -3.03
C THR A 19 10.91 -3.42 -4.40
N GLY A 20 10.11 -2.39 -4.73
CA GLY A 20 9.34 -2.32 -5.98
C GLY A 20 8.18 -3.31 -6.06
N ASN A 21 7.80 -3.92 -4.94
CA ASN A 21 6.75 -4.92 -4.86
C ASN A 21 5.39 -4.28 -4.58
N ALA A 22 4.87 -3.55 -5.58
CA ALA A 22 3.58 -2.89 -5.52
C ALA A 22 2.40 -3.85 -5.22
N GLU A 23 2.52 -5.12 -5.65
CA GLU A 23 1.50 -6.14 -5.40
C GLU A 23 1.47 -6.57 -3.92
N ALA A 24 2.64 -6.79 -3.31
CA ALA A 24 2.72 -7.08 -1.87
C ALA A 24 2.23 -5.90 -1.04
N ALA A 25 2.56 -4.67 -1.42
CA ALA A 25 2.07 -3.47 -0.75
C ALA A 25 0.54 -3.38 -0.82
N ALA A 26 -0.06 -3.56 -2.00
CA ALA A 26 -1.52 -3.52 -2.17
C ALA A 26 -2.26 -4.60 -1.37
N GLN A 27 -1.66 -5.77 -1.16
CA GLN A 27 -2.25 -6.86 -0.36
C GLN A 27 -2.31 -6.54 1.15
N LEU A 28 -1.52 -5.58 1.64
CA LEU A 28 -1.57 -5.11 3.03
C LEU A 28 -2.75 -4.17 3.28
N TYR A 29 -3.38 -3.65 2.23
CA TYR A 29 -4.57 -2.81 2.35
C TYR A 29 -5.84 -3.65 2.36
N GLU A 30 -6.84 -3.13 3.09
CA GLU A 30 -8.22 -3.62 2.98
C GLU A 30 -8.76 -3.43 1.55
N PRO A 31 -9.77 -4.19 1.13
CA PRO A 31 -10.36 -4.09 -0.22
C PRO A 31 -10.78 -2.66 -0.60
N ASP A 32 -11.23 -1.88 0.39
CA ASP A 32 -11.64 -0.48 0.27
C ASP A 32 -10.61 0.52 0.84
N GLY A 33 -9.37 0.08 1.08
CA GLY A 33 -8.30 0.93 1.59
C GLY A 33 -8.00 2.11 0.66
N VAL A 34 -7.48 3.19 1.23
CA VAL A 34 -7.12 4.40 0.50
C VAL A 34 -5.63 4.67 0.66
N LEU A 35 -4.94 4.92 -0.45
CA LEU A 35 -3.58 5.44 -0.50
C LEU A 35 -3.64 6.88 -1.01
N ALA A 36 -3.13 7.82 -0.22
CA ALA A 36 -2.98 9.22 -0.61
C ALA A 36 -1.49 9.58 -0.66
N LEU A 37 -0.97 9.80 -1.87
CA LEU A 37 0.40 10.25 -2.10
C LEU A 37 0.40 11.75 -2.43
N PRO A 38 1.35 12.53 -1.90
CA PRO A 38 1.43 13.95 -2.18
C PRO A 38 1.63 14.21 -3.68
N GLY A 39 0.78 15.04 -4.28
CA GLY A 39 0.83 15.39 -5.70
C GLY A 39 0.21 14.34 -6.64
N GLN A 40 -0.41 13.29 -6.11
CA GLN A 40 -1.13 12.27 -6.88
C GLN A 40 -2.60 12.22 -6.43
N PRO A 41 -3.53 11.81 -7.34
CA PRO A 41 -4.90 11.54 -6.94
C PRO A 41 -4.96 10.38 -5.94
N GLU A 42 -5.94 10.41 -5.03
CA GLU A 42 -6.17 9.34 -4.07
C GLU A 42 -6.50 8.03 -4.79
N ALA A 43 -5.78 6.96 -4.43
CA ALA A 43 -5.99 5.63 -4.95
C ALA A 43 -6.86 4.83 -3.98
N ARG A 44 -8.06 4.46 -4.42
CA ARG A 44 -9.03 3.69 -3.62
C ARG A 44 -9.14 2.25 -4.09
N GLY A 45 -8.94 1.33 -3.16
CA GLY A 45 -8.98 -0.10 -3.37
C GLY A 45 -7.69 -0.66 -3.95
N ARG A 46 -7.49 -1.97 -3.75
CA ARG A 46 -6.20 -2.65 -4.02
C ARG A 46 -5.67 -2.45 -5.44
N GLU A 47 -6.55 -2.46 -6.44
CA GLU A 47 -6.14 -2.27 -7.84
C GLU A 47 -5.61 -0.85 -8.08
N ALA A 48 -6.30 0.18 -7.58
CA ALA A 48 -5.85 1.56 -7.73
C ALA A 48 -4.53 1.80 -6.96
N ILE A 49 -4.41 1.22 -5.76
CA ILE A 49 -3.19 1.30 -4.94
C ILE A 49 -2.02 0.64 -5.67
N ARG A 50 -2.24 -0.54 -6.26
CA ARG A 50 -1.21 -1.23 -7.05
C ARG A 50 -0.72 -0.36 -8.20
N GLN A 51 -1.63 0.24 -8.97
CA GLN A 51 -1.28 1.12 -10.08
C GLN A 51 -0.50 2.37 -9.62
N ALA A 52 -0.94 3.01 -8.54
CA ALA A 52 -0.26 4.18 -7.98
C ALA A 52 1.17 3.86 -7.52
N LEU A 53 1.38 2.68 -6.92
CA LEU A 53 2.70 2.23 -6.48
C LEU A 53 3.60 1.73 -7.62
N SER A 54 3.03 1.24 -8.72
CA SER A 54 3.78 0.82 -9.92
C SER A 54 4.17 1.97 -10.85
N SER A 55 3.51 3.13 -10.73
CA SER A 55 3.77 4.32 -11.55
C SER A 55 4.83 5.27 -10.97
N SER A 56 5.46 4.91 -9.84
CA SER A 56 6.39 5.77 -9.10
C SER A 56 7.84 5.30 -9.15
#